data_AF-A0A9E4RBQ9-F1
#
_entry.id   AF-A0A9E4RBQ9-F1
#
_cell.length_a   1.000
_cell.length_b   1.000
_cell.length_c   1.000
_cell.angle_alpha   90.00
_cell.angle_beta   90.00
_cell.angle_gamma   90.00
#
_symmetry.space_group_name_H-M   'P 1'
#
loop_
_entity.id
_entity.type
_entity.pdbx_description
1 polymer ?
#
loop_
_entity_poly.entity_id
_entity_poly.type
_entity_poly.pdbx_seq_one_letter_code
_entity_poly.pdbx_strand_id
1 'polypeptide(L)'
;LAVARRGKVLASWELRGGTGVIAEMPGDTTNTPGFWAFSVWYFPQFGKTYSQLSTGERDSLDDHWGRLRQLIHRYFNAYFVTAGN
;
A
#
# COMPACT_ATOMS: atom_id res chain seq x y z
N LEU A 1 8.51 0.88 -4.42
CA LEU A 1 8.16 -0.54 -4.68
C LEU A 1 8.86 -0.99 -5.94
N ALA A 2 9.51 -2.14 -5.95
CA ALA A 2 10.23 -2.64 -7.12
C ALA A 2 9.94 -4.11 -7.39
N VAL A 3 9.96 -4.48 -8.66
CA VAL A 3 9.98 -5.87 -9.13
C VAL A 3 11.36 -6.15 -9.70
N ALA A 4 12.02 -7.19 -9.18
CA ALA A 4 13.35 -7.59 -9.62
C ALA A 4 13.40 -9.10 -9.87
N ARG A 5 14.27 -9.52 -10.79
CA ARG A 5 14.52 -10.93 -11.10
C ARG A 5 16.02 -11.13 -11.34
N ARG A 6 16.61 -12.11 -10.63
CA ARG A 6 18.04 -12.47 -10.77
C ARG A 6 18.98 -11.25 -10.63
N GLY A 7 18.77 -10.46 -9.57
CA GLY A 7 19.61 -9.28 -9.28
C GLY A 7 19.35 -8.07 -10.20
N LYS A 8 18.46 -8.16 -11.19
CA LYS A 8 18.12 -7.04 -12.07
C LYS A 8 16.74 -6.46 -11.71
N VAL A 9 16.69 -5.15 -11.52
CA VAL A 9 15.42 -4.42 -11.39
C VAL A 9 14.72 -4.40 -12.76
N LEU A 10 13.47 -4.87 -12.79
CA LEU A 10 12.63 -4.89 -13.98
C LEU A 10 11.68 -3.71 -14.03
N ALA A 11 11.17 -3.30 -12.86
CA ALA A 11 10.38 -2.08 -12.70
C ALA A 11 10.55 -1.53 -11.28
N SER A 12 10.46 -0.20 -11.15
CA SER A 12 10.44 0.49 -9.87
C SER A 12 9.46 1.65 -9.95
N TRP A 13 8.67 1.82 -8.89
CA TRP A 13 7.74 2.93 -8.73
C TRP A 13 7.92 3.56 -7.36
N GLU A 14 7.85 4.87 -7.36
CA GLU A 14 7.77 5.70 -6.17
C GLU A 14 6.45 6.47 -6.24
N LEU A 15 5.69 6.44 -5.16
CA LEU A 15 4.47 7.21 -5.02
C LEU A 15 4.56 8.00 -3.72
N ARG A 16 4.01 9.21 -3.76
CA ARG A 16 3.71 10.00 -2.56
C ARG A 16 2.28 9.69 -2.15
N GLY A 17 2.00 9.78 -0.85
CA GLY A 17 0.65 9.68 -0.33
C GLY A 17 0.49 10.56 0.90
N GLY A 18 -0.68 10.48 1.53
CA GLY A 18 -0.96 11.21 2.76
C GLY A 18 0.14 11.03 3.82
N THR A 19 0.59 12.14 4.39
CA THR A 19 1.57 12.12 5.49
C THR A 19 0.88 11.63 6.76
N GLY A 20 1.47 10.62 7.39
CA GLY A 20 1.05 10.10 8.69
C GLY A 20 2.22 10.07 9.67
N VAL A 21 1.92 9.67 10.90
CA VAL A 21 2.92 9.44 11.94
C VAL A 21 2.84 7.98 12.39
N ILE A 22 3.92 7.45 12.93
CA ILE A 22 3.91 6.11 13.52
C ILE A 22 3.38 6.22 14.94
N ALA A 23 2.27 5.53 15.22
CA ALA A 23 1.71 5.44 16.57
C ALA A 23 2.58 4.55 17.46
N GLU A 24 2.65 4.88 18.75
CA GLU A 24 3.39 4.09 19.75
C GLU A 24 2.77 2.71 19.98
N MET A 25 1.45 2.61 19.79
CA MET A 25 0.70 1.37 19.89
C MET A 25 -0.16 1.17 18.65
N PRO A 26 -0.37 -0.08 18.21
CA PRO A 26 -1.34 -0.38 17.16
C PRO A 26 -2.73 0.14 17.55
N GLY A 27 -3.49 0.64 16.56
CA GLY A 27 -4.91 0.89 16.76
C GLY A 27 -5.64 -0.37 17.20
N ASP A 28 -6.77 -0.21 17.92
CA ASP A 28 -7.51 -1.26 18.65
C ASP A 28 -8.18 -2.34 17.78
N THR A 29 -7.67 -2.56 16.56
CA THR A 29 -8.04 -3.64 15.67
C THR A 29 -7.18 -4.86 16.00
N THR A 30 -7.52 -5.55 17.08
CA THR A 30 -6.87 -6.77 17.59
C THR A 30 -6.82 -7.94 16.62
N ASN A 31 -7.25 -7.80 15.35
CA ASN A 31 -7.27 -8.90 14.40
C ASN A 31 -7.41 -8.52 12.92
N THR A 32 -6.72 -7.49 12.41
CA THR A 32 -6.69 -7.27 10.94
C THR A 32 -5.56 -8.10 10.32
N PRO A 33 -5.83 -9.26 9.67
CA PRO A 33 -4.80 -9.99 8.94
C PRO A 33 -4.26 -9.12 7.79
N GLY A 34 -2.95 -9.03 7.66
CA GLY A 34 -2.32 -8.25 6.59
C GLY A 34 -0.97 -7.66 6.96
N PHE A 35 -0.62 -6.55 6.31
CA PHE A 35 0.65 -5.87 6.48
C PHE A 35 0.64 -5.04 7.78
N TRP A 36 1.52 -5.39 8.73
CA TRP A 36 1.55 -4.82 10.08
C TRP A 36 1.66 -3.29 10.11
N ALA A 37 2.32 -2.67 9.13
CA ALA A 37 2.49 -1.22 9.12
C ALA A 37 1.15 -0.48 9.11
N PHE A 38 0.10 -1.09 8.56
CA PHE A 38 -1.24 -0.51 8.54
C PHE A 38 -1.85 -0.34 9.93
N SER A 39 -1.44 -1.12 10.94
CA SER A 39 -1.98 -0.98 12.29
C SER A 39 -1.34 0.14 13.09
N VAL A 40 -0.16 0.64 12.69
CA VAL A 40 0.59 1.71 13.39
C VAL A 40 0.70 3.00 12.60
N TRP A 41 0.38 3.00 11.30
CA TRP A 41 0.41 4.21 10.48
C TRP A 41 -0.81 5.08 10.76
N TYR A 42 -0.62 6.15 11.55
CA TYR A 42 -1.67 7.00 12.09
C TYR A 42 -1.84 8.29 11.28
N PHE A 43 -3.10 8.67 11.04
CA PHE A 43 -3.48 9.90 10.34
C PHE A 43 -4.19 10.84 11.32
N PRO A 44 -3.51 11.90 11.82
CA PRO A 44 -4.07 12.82 12.81
C PRO A 44 -5.40 13.46 12.40
N GLN A 45 -5.55 13.77 11.10
CA GLN A 45 -6.77 14.36 10.54
C GLN A 45 -8.02 13.48 10.68
N PHE A 46 -7.86 12.17 10.90
CA PHE A 46 -8.96 11.23 11.10
C PHE A 46 -9.02 10.64 12.51
N GLY A 47 -7.98 10.87 13.33
CA GLY A 47 -7.86 10.22 14.63
C GLY A 47 -7.71 8.70 14.56
N LYS A 48 -7.23 8.16 13.44
CA LYS A 48 -7.28 6.73 13.10
C LYS A 48 -5.97 6.21 12.51
N THR A 49 -5.70 4.93 12.70
CA THR A 49 -4.67 4.20 11.94
C THR A 49 -5.19 3.75 10.59
N TYR A 50 -4.31 3.44 9.64
CA TYR A 50 -4.67 3.05 8.28
C TYR A 50 -5.66 1.86 8.25
N SER A 51 -5.50 0.88 9.14
CA SER A 51 -6.41 -0.28 9.26
C SER A 51 -7.83 0.13 9.66
N GLN A 52 -8.00 1.23 10.40
CA GLN A 52 -9.28 1.75 10.88
C GLN A 52 -9.98 2.68 9.88
N LEU A 53 -9.29 3.11 8.81
CA LEU A 53 -9.88 3.98 7.79
C LEU A 53 -10.95 3.25 6.99
N SER A 54 -12.08 3.92 6.79
CA SER A 54 -13.09 3.55 5.80
C SER A 54 -12.56 3.71 4.37
N THR A 55 -13.26 3.13 3.39
CA THR A 55 -12.91 3.28 1.98
C THR A 55 -12.87 4.76 1.56
N GLY A 56 -13.87 5.55 1.94
CA GLY A 56 -13.92 6.98 1.61
C GLY A 56 -12.78 7.80 2.24
N GLU A 57 -12.37 7.47 3.48
CA GLU A 57 -11.22 8.11 4.11
C GLU A 57 -9.91 7.74 3.39
N ARG A 58 -9.74 6.49 2.96
CA ARG A 58 -8.58 6.07 2.16
C ARG A 58 -8.52 6.77 0.81
N ASP A 59 -9.64 6.86 0.11
CA ASP A 59 -9.71 7.54 -1.19
C ASP A 59 -9.31 9.02 -1.07
N SER A 60 -9.65 9.66 0.05
CA SER A 60 -9.28 11.06 0.32
C SER A 60 -7.78 11.28 0.60
N LEU A 61 -7.01 10.23 0.88
CA LEU A 61 -5.57 10.30 1.19
C LEU A 61 -4.65 10.24 -0.04
N ASP A 62 -5.22 10.18 -1.25
CA ASP A 62 -4.52 9.72 -2.46
C ASP A 62 -3.78 8.42 -2.15
N ASP A 63 -4.56 7.36 -1.84
CA ASP A 63 -4.06 6.11 -1.28
C ASP A 63 -2.95 5.48 -2.14
N HIS A 64 -1.72 5.81 -1.78
CA HIS A 64 -0.53 5.32 -2.42
C HIS A 64 -0.41 3.79 -2.34
N TRP A 65 -0.95 3.15 -1.29
CA TRP A 65 -0.93 1.68 -1.20
C TRP A 65 -1.87 1.04 -2.23
N GLY A 66 -3.09 1.58 -2.37
CA GLY A 66 -4.03 1.18 -3.43
C GLY A 66 -3.43 1.36 -4.82
N ARG A 67 -2.78 2.50 -5.08
CA ARG A 67 -2.13 2.78 -6.38
C ARG A 67 -0.92 1.86 -6.63
N LEU A 68 -0.08 1.61 -5.63
CA LEU A 68 1.02 0.64 -5.73
C LEU A 68 0.51 -0.77 -6.07
N ARG A 69 -0.60 -1.19 -5.44
CA ARG A 69 -1.26 -2.46 -5.76
C ARG A 69 -1.67 -2.51 -7.22
N GLN A 70 -2.32 -1.46 -7.74
CA GLN A 70 -2.71 -1.39 -9.15
C GLN A 70 -1.50 -1.48 -10.10
N LEU A 71 -0.40 -0.80 -9.79
CA LEU A 71 0.84 -0.86 -10.58
C LEU A 71 1.42 -2.28 -10.66
N ILE A 72 1.47 -2.99 -9.52
CA ILE A 72 1.91 -4.38 -9.49
C ILE A 72 0.98 -5.29 -10.29
N HIS A 73 -0.34 -5.20 -10.10
CA HIS A 73 -1.29 -6.03 -10.85
C HIS A 73 -1.16 -5.78 -12.36
N ARG A 74 -1.08 -4.51 -12.77
CA ARG A 74 -0.89 -4.14 -14.18
C ARG A 74 0.40 -4.72 -14.74
N TYR A 75 1.51 -4.61 -14.02
CA TYR A 75 2.80 -5.16 -14.44
C TYR A 75 2.70 -6.67 -14.68
N PHE A 76 2.21 -7.44 -13.70
CA PHE A 76 2.14 -8.90 -13.86
C PHE A 76 1.13 -9.33 -14.92
N ASN A 77 -0.04 -8.69 -15.00
CA ASN A 77 -1.03 -9.00 -16.03
C ASN A 77 -0.46 -8.78 -17.45
N ALA A 78 0.32 -7.71 -17.67
CA ALA A 78 0.97 -7.47 -18.96
C ALA A 78 2.12 -8.48 -19.24
N TYR A 79 2.91 -8.81 -18.22
CA TYR A 79 4.03 -9.75 -18.35
C TYR A 79 3.56 -11.17 -18.70
N PHE A 80 2.51 -11.68 -18.05
CA PHE A 80 2.01 -13.03 -18.32
C PHE A 80 1.31 -13.17 -19.68
N VAL A 81 0.73 -12.08 -20.20
CA VAL A 81 0.20 -12.06 -21.58
C VAL A 81 1.32 -12.13 -22.61
N THR A 82 2.51 -11.60 -22.32
CA THR A 82 3.64 -11.58 -23.25
C THR A 82 4.48 -12.86 -23.20
N ALA A 83 4.50 -13.56 -22.06
CA ALA A 83 5.26 -14.80 -21.87
C ALA A 83 4.57 -16.07 -22.39
N GLY A 84 3.30 -15.96 -22.81
CA GLY A 84 2.49 -17.07 -23.32
C GLY A 84 2.36 -17.14 -24.85
N ASN A 85 3.04 -16.26 -25.59
CA ASN A 85 3.11 -16.26 -27.06
C ASN A 85 4.52 -16.58 -27.54
#